data_AF-A0A0B1RVR3-F1
#
_entry.id   AF-A0A0B1RVR3-F1
#
_cell.length_a   1.000
_cell.length_b   1.000
_cell.length_c   1.000
_cell.angle_alpha   90.00
_cell.angle_beta   90.00
_cell.angle_gamma   90.00
#
_symmetry.space_group_name_H-M   'P 1'
#
loop_
_entity.id
_entity.type
_entity.pdbx_description
1 polymer ?
#
loop_
_entity_poly.entity_id
_entity_poly.type
_entity_poly.pdbx_seq_one_letter_code
_entity_poly.pdbx_strand_id
1 'polypeptide(L)'
;TAGILRKTNGEAIELKPYLTNAVGNVINQLAFGFVRAPDDEEILRFQRLFNEVFEHFNEPKMLLLDIWPFLRHFDWLFGFELDKAIRGNDAILEFIMKQYDEHKKAINYSEEPNNYLDAYLHELHTREQEGIRG
;
A
#
# COMPACT_ATOMS: atom_id res chain seq x y z
N THR A 1 1.72 -4.27 -21.51
CA THR A 1 1.86 -2.93 -22.15
C THR A 1 1.59 -2.96 -23.65
N ALA A 2 2.26 -3.81 -24.46
CA ALA A 2 2.04 -3.85 -25.92
C ALA A 2 0.60 -4.20 -26.38
N GLY A 3 -0.13 -5.03 -25.63
CA GLY A 3 -1.51 -5.39 -25.96
C GLY A 3 -2.54 -4.27 -25.74
N ILE A 4 -2.24 -3.29 -24.88
CA ILE A 4 -3.15 -2.17 -24.57
C ILE A 4 -3.08 -1.14 -25.69
N LEU A 5 -1.87 -0.81 -26.17
CA LEU A 5 -1.65 0.08 -27.31
C LEU A 5 -2.26 -0.44 -28.62
N ARG A 6 -2.39 -1.77 -28.77
CA ARG A 6 -3.09 -2.38 -29.90
C ARG A 6 -4.61 -2.27 -29.82
N LYS A 7 -5.18 -2.19 -28.62
CA LYS A 7 -6.63 -2.07 -28.41
C LYS A 7 -7.17 -0.66 -28.65
N THR A 8 -6.29 0.35 -28.63
CA THR A 8 -6.70 1.77 -28.71
C THR A 8 -6.76 2.31 -30.13
N ASN A 9 -6.44 1.50 -31.14
CA ASN A 9 -6.61 1.79 -32.57
C ASN A 9 -6.17 3.20 -33.04
N GLY A 10 -5.13 3.75 -32.41
CA GLY A 10 -4.59 5.08 -32.73
C GLY A 10 -5.23 6.25 -31.98
N GLU A 11 -6.21 6.02 -31.11
CA GLU A 11 -6.79 7.05 -30.25
C GLU A 11 -5.85 7.43 -29.10
N ALA A 12 -5.89 8.72 -28.73
CA ALA A 12 -5.16 9.23 -27.59
C ALA A 12 -5.68 8.58 -26.31
N ILE A 13 -4.78 7.99 -25.52
CA ILE A 13 -5.11 7.39 -24.23
C ILE A 13 -4.29 7.98 -23.10
N GLU A 14 -4.91 8.05 -21.93
CA GLU A 14 -4.22 8.38 -20.68
C GLU A 14 -3.43 7.15 -20.19
N LEU A 15 -2.09 7.26 -20.21
CA LEU A 15 -1.20 6.15 -19.84
C LEU A 15 -0.98 6.01 -18.32
N LYS A 16 -1.21 7.07 -17.56
CA LYS A 16 -0.96 7.13 -16.11
C LYS A 16 -1.56 5.94 -15.35
N PRO A 17 -2.86 5.61 -15.46
CA PRO A 17 -3.45 4.49 -14.70
C PRO A 17 -2.83 3.13 -15.06
N TYR A 18 -2.47 2.91 -16.31
CA TYR A 18 -1.83 1.66 -16.74
C TYR A 18 -0.41 1.51 -16.19
N LEU A 19 0.35 2.61 -16.17
CA LEU A 19 1.69 2.63 -15.59
C LEU A 19 1.64 2.45 -14.07
N THR A 20 0.73 3.15 -13.39
CA THR A 20 0.51 2.99 -11.95
C THR A 20 0.16 1.55 -11.59
N ASN A 21 -0.75 0.91 -12.33
CA ASN A 21 -1.07 -0.49 -12.09
C ASN A 21 0.12 -1.44 -12.37
N ALA A 22 0.87 -1.20 -13.45
CA ALA A 22 2.02 -2.04 -13.78
C ALA A 22 3.10 -1.98 -12.70
N VAL A 23 3.44 -0.78 -12.22
CA VAL A 23 4.41 -0.59 -11.12
C VAL A 23 3.88 -1.18 -9.81
N GLY A 24 2.60 -0.91 -9.49
CA GLY A 24 1.95 -1.50 -8.32
C GLY A 24 2.00 -3.02 -8.32
N ASN A 25 1.80 -3.66 -9.48
CA ASN A 25 1.89 -5.10 -9.61
C ASN A 25 3.30 -5.67 -9.39
N VAL A 26 4.36 -4.95 -9.78
CA VAL A 26 5.73 -5.38 -9.47
C VAL A 26 5.95 -5.42 -7.96
N ILE A 27 5.48 -4.39 -7.25
CA ILE A 27 5.56 -4.33 -5.79
C ILE A 27 4.69 -5.43 -5.17
N ASN A 28 3.45 -5.60 -5.59
CA ASN A 28 2.54 -6.62 -5.06
C ASN A 28 3.09 -8.04 -5.30
N GLN A 29 3.71 -8.29 -6.44
CA GLN A 29 4.31 -9.58 -6.74
C GLN A 29 5.50 -9.88 -5.81
N LEU A 30 6.35 -8.89 -5.56
CA LEU A 30 7.47 -9.03 -4.62
C LEU A 30 7.00 -9.15 -3.16
N ALA A 31 6.06 -8.31 -2.75
CA ALA A 31 5.62 -8.20 -1.37
C ALA A 31 4.69 -9.36 -0.96
N PHE A 32 3.72 -9.69 -1.82
CA PHE A 32 2.59 -10.57 -1.51
C PHE A 32 2.40 -11.71 -2.53
N GLY A 33 3.29 -11.84 -3.51
CA GLY A 33 3.25 -12.97 -4.46
C GLY A 33 2.14 -12.90 -5.52
N PHE A 34 1.41 -11.79 -5.65
CA PHE A 34 0.30 -11.68 -6.62
C PHE A 34 0.38 -10.46 -7.53
N VAL A 35 -0.28 -10.57 -8.68
CA VAL A 35 -0.56 -9.45 -9.61
C VAL A 35 -2.07 -9.31 -9.78
N ARG A 36 -2.56 -8.08 -9.94
CA ARG A 36 -3.99 -7.81 -10.12
C ARG A 36 -4.26 -7.13 -11.47
N ALA A 37 -5.47 -7.34 -11.97
CA ALA A 37 -5.91 -6.71 -13.21
C ALA A 37 -6.08 -5.18 -13.00
N PRO A 38 -5.93 -4.36 -14.05
CA PRO A 38 -6.08 -2.91 -13.93
C PRO A 38 -7.48 -2.44 -13.46
N ASP A 39 -8.49 -3.29 -13.64
CA ASP A 39 -9.89 -3.08 -13.29
C ASP A 39 -10.31 -3.73 -11.96
N ASP A 40 -9.36 -4.30 -11.22
CA ASP A 40 -9.61 -4.89 -9.90
C ASP A 40 -10.07 -3.81 -8.89
N GLU A 41 -11.29 -3.94 -8.38
CA GLU A 41 -11.91 -2.92 -7.52
C GLU A 41 -11.15 -2.70 -6.21
N GLU A 42 -10.56 -3.75 -5.64
CA GLU A 42 -9.81 -3.67 -4.38
C GLU A 42 -8.52 -2.87 -4.57
N ILE A 43 -7.78 -3.13 -5.64
CA ILE A 43 -6.58 -2.36 -5.99
C ILE A 43 -6.93 -0.93 -6.39
N LEU A 44 -7.99 -0.71 -7.16
CA LEU A 44 -8.43 0.65 -7.51
C LEU A 44 -8.88 1.44 -6.28
N ARG A 45 -9.52 0.79 -5.30
CA ARG A 45 -9.83 1.42 -4.00
C ARG A 45 -8.55 1.74 -3.24
N PHE A 46 -7.63 0.79 -3.13
CA PHE A 46 -6.34 0.99 -2.45
C PHE A 46 -5.53 2.14 -3.07
N GLN A 47 -5.39 2.17 -4.40
CA GLN A 47 -4.67 3.23 -5.12
C GLN A 47 -5.31 4.61 -4.91
N ARG A 48 -6.64 4.71 -4.90
CA ARG A 48 -7.34 5.96 -4.63
C ARG A 48 -7.06 6.46 -3.21
N LEU A 49 -7.20 5.60 -2.21
CA LEU A 49 -6.93 5.93 -0.81
C LEU A 49 -5.47 6.32 -0.60
N PHE A 50 -4.54 5.57 -1.21
CA PHE A 50 -3.12 5.87 -1.15
C PHE A 50 -2.80 7.23 -1.77
N ASN A 51 -3.36 7.55 -2.95
CA ASN A 51 -3.17 8.85 -3.58
C ASN A 51 -3.77 9.99 -2.74
N GLU A 52 -4.95 9.80 -2.15
CA GLU A 52 -5.58 10.81 -1.29
C GLU A 52 -4.72 11.11 -0.05
N VAL A 53 -4.18 10.07 0.58
CA VAL A 53 -3.24 10.20 1.71
C VAL A 53 -1.98 10.94 1.26
N PHE A 54 -1.40 10.53 0.14
CA PHE A 54 -0.15 11.09 -0.35
C PHE A 54 -0.30 12.55 -0.76
N GLU A 55 -1.38 12.91 -1.45
CA GLU A 55 -1.71 14.29 -1.79
C GLU A 55 -1.88 15.14 -0.53
N HIS A 56 -2.59 14.62 0.47
CA HIS A 56 -2.81 15.30 1.73
C HIS A 56 -1.51 15.57 2.49
N PHE A 57 -0.62 14.57 2.61
CA PHE A 57 0.70 14.74 3.25
C PHE A 57 1.61 15.74 2.52
N ASN A 58 1.39 15.96 1.21
CA ASN A 58 2.14 16.95 0.44
C ASN A 58 1.53 18.36 0.48
N GLU A 59 0.39 18.55 1.16
CA GLU A 59 -0.17 19.89 1.33
C GLU A 59 0.77 20.77 2.18
N PRO A 60 1.00 22.04 1.82
CA PRO A 60 1.89 22.92 2.59
C PRO A 60 1.55 23.04 4.07
N LYS A 61 0.26 22.92 4.42
CA LYS A 61 -0.22 22.91 5.81
C LYS A 61 0.29 21.70 6.59
N MET A 62 0.43 20.53 5.96
CA MET A 62 0.96 19.32 6.60
C MET A 62 2.47 19.43 6.83
N LEU A 63 3.21 20.06 5.90
CA LEU A 63 4.64 20.31 6.09
C LEU A 63 4.92 21.22 7.31
N LEU A 64 3.99 22.09 7.69
CA LEU A 64 4.12 22.88 8.92
C LEU A 64 4.08 22.03 10.18
N LEU A 65 3.35 20.90 10.17
CA LEU A 65 3.33 19.96 11.28
C LEU A 65 4.65 19.21 11.42
N ASP A 66 5.34 18.93 10.31
CA ASP A 66 6.66 18.30 10.32
C ASP A 66 7.71 19.23 10.96
N ILE A 67 7.60 20.53 10.73
CA ILE A 67 8.52 21.54 11.28
C ILE A 67 8.13 21.91 12.73
N TRP A 68 6.84 22.05 13.02
CA TRP A 68 6.30 22.42 14.33
C TRP A 68 5.19 21.48 14.79
N PRO A 69 5.53 20.33 15.39
CA PRO A 69 4.56 19.30 15.79
C PRO A 69 3.50 19.78 16.78
N PHE A 70 3.76 20.83 17.55
CA PHE A 70 2.79 21.37 18.51
C PHE A 70 1.56 22.00 17.83
N LEU A 71 1.67 22.38 16.54
CA LEU A 71 0.56 22.95 15.78
C LEU A 71 -0.61 21.97 15.64
N ARG A 72 -0.39 20.66 15.79
CA ARG A 72 -1.45 19.63 15.80
C ARG A 72 -2.57 19.92 16.82
N HIS A 73 -2.26 20.61 17.92
CA HIS A 73 -3.24 20.98 18.95
C HIS A 73 -4.17 22.12 18.50
N PHE A 74 -3.83 22.78 17.40
CA PHE A 74 -4.56 23.89 16.79
C PHE A 74 -5.15 23.50 15.43
N ASP A 75 -5.46 22.21 15.22
CA ASP A 75 -6.07 21.72 13.97
C ASP A 75 -7.35 22.48 13.59
N TRP A 76 -8.17 22.83 14.58
CA TRP A 76 -9.37 23.64 14.38
C TRP A 76 -9.11 25.03 13.76
N LEU A 77 -7.91 25.58 13.94
CA LEU A 77 -7.52 26.91 13.47
C LEU A 77 -6.86 26.87 12.10
N PHE A 78 -6.01 25.87 11.86
CA PHE A 78 -5.23 25.75 10.63
C PHE A 78 -5.82 24.79 9.60
N GLY A 79 -6.84 24.01 10.00
CA GLY A 79 -7.54 23.07 9.12
C GLY A 79 -6.60 22.02 8.53
N PHE A 80 -5.79 21.38 9.37
CA PHE A 80 -4.88 20.32 8.91
C PHE A 80 -5.65 19.06 8.49
N GLU A 81 -6.90 18.88 8.91
CA GLU A 81 -7.74 17.72 8.56
C GLU A 81 -7.10 16.39 8.99
N LEU A 82 -6.50 16.36 10.18
CA LEU A 82 -5.75 15.20 10.69
C LEU A 82 -6.58 13.90 10.68
N ASP A 83 -7.88 13.99 10.95
CA ASP A 83 -8.77 12.84 10.90
C ASP A 83 -8.84 12.20 9.49
N LYS A 84 -8.71 12.99 8.43
CA LYS A 84 -8.69 12.50 7.05
C LYS A 84 -7.38 11.76 6.77
N ALA A 85 -6.25 12.31 7.22
CA ALA A 85 -4.94 11.66 7.14
C ALA A 85 -4.95 10.30 7.87
N ILE A 86 -5.49 10.27 9.09
CA ILE A 86 -5.58 9.07 9.93
C ILE A 86 -6.44 8.01 9.23
N ARG A 87 -7.66 8.35 8.78
CA ARG A 87 -8.55 7.40 8.10
C ARG A 87 -7.93 6.78 6.85
N GLY A 88 -7.22 7.58 6.07
CA GLY A 88 -6.56 7.07 4.88
C GLY A 88 -5.39 6.13 5.22
N ASN A 89 -4.62 6.43 6.26
CA ASN A 89 -3.58 5.55 6.76
C ASN A 89 -4.17 4.24 7.31
N ASP A 90 -5.25 4.31 8.08
CA ASP A 90 -5.96 3.14 8.61
C ASP A 90 -6.42 2.20 7.48
N ALA A 91 -6.88 2.75 6.36
CA ALA A 91 -7.31 1.94 5.22
C ALA A 91 -6.15 1.28 4.47
N ILE A 92 -4.97 1.92 4.41
CA ILE A 92 -3.74 1.31 3.89
C ILE A 92 -3.31 0.16 4.82
N LEU A 93 -3.34 0.41 6.13
CA LEU A 93 -2.99 -0.60 7.14
C LEU A 93 -3.96 -1.78 7.10
N GLU A 94 -5.27 -1.53 6.97
CA GLU A 94 -6.31 -2.56 6.81
C GLU A 94 -6.00 -3.47 5.61
N PHE A 95 -5.61 -2.90 4.47
CA PHE A 95 -5.22 -3.69 3.30
C PHE A 95 -4.02 -4.59 3.59
N ILE A 96 -2.96 -4.04 4.20
CA ILE A 96 -1.75 -4.80 4.54
C ILE A 96 -2.06 -5.90 5.56
N MET A 97 -2.84 -5.59 6.60
CA MET A 97 -3.25 -6.55 7.63
C MET A 97 -4.08 -7.68 7.04
N LYS A 98 -4.97 -7.39 6.09
CA LYS A 98 -5.70 -8.44 5.37
C LYS A 98 -4.75 -9.38 4.65
N GLN A 99 -3.75 -8.86 3.93
CA GLN A 99 -2.76 -9.71 3.24
C GLN A 99 -1.94 -10.53 4.24
N TYR A 100 -1.50 -9.92 5.35
CA TYR A 100 -0.81 -10.60 6.44
C TYR A 100 -1.61 -11.79 6.99
N ASP A 101 -2.89 -11.57 7.31
CA ASP A 101 -3.76 -12.60 7.88
C ASP A 101 -4.03 -13.74 6.90
N GLU A 102 -4.17 -13.44 5.61
CA GLU A 102 -4.34 -14.45 4.55
C GLU A 102 -3.08 -15.33 4.42
N HIS A 103 -1.90 -14.72 4.37
CA HIS A 103 -0.64 -15.47 4.27
C HIS A 103 -0.38 -16.27 5.55
N LYS A 104 -0.57 -15.68 6.73
CA LYS A 104 -0.37 -16.37 8.01
C LYS A 104 -1.24 -17.62 8.18
N LYS A 105 -2.44 -17.64 7.59
CA LYS A 105 -3.33 -18.82 7.61
C LYS A 105 -2.91 -19.92 6.64
N ALA A 106 -2.29 -19.55 5.53
CA ALA A 106 -1.96 -20.46 4.44
C ALA A 106 -0.49 -20.93 4.45
N ILE A 107 0.39 -20.25 5.18
CA ILE A 107 1.84 -20.45 5.12
C ILE A 107 2.26 -21.85 5.58
N ASN A 108 3.17 -22.45 4.82
CA ASN A 108 3.85 -23.70 5.17
C ASN A 108 5.31 -23.41 5.53
N TYR A 109 5.63 -23.39 6.82
CA TYR A 109 6.98 -23.09 7.32
C TYR A 109 8.07 -24.10 6.92
N SER A 110 7.69 -25.25 6.33
CA SER A 110 8.65 -26.25 5.84
C SER A 110 9.10 -26.02 4.39
N GLU A 111 8.41 -25.15 3.65
CA GLU A 111 8.73 -24.80 2.26
C GLU A 111 9.52 -23.49 2.18
N GLU A 112 10.14 -23.23 1.04
CA GLU A 112 10.83 -21.95 0.80
C GLU A 112 9.79 -20.83 0.58
N PRO A 113 9.98 -19.64 1.19
CA PRO A 113 9.04 -18.53 1.03
C PRO A 113 9.00 -18.03 -0.42
N ASN A 114 7.79 -17.79 -0.93
CA ASN A 114 7.57 -17.40 -2.32
C ASN A 114 7.52 -15.87 -2.55
N ASN A 115 7.38 -15.10 -1.48
CA ASN A 115 7.31 -13.64 -1.49
C ASN A 115 7.90 -13.07 -0.18
N TYR A 116 8.04 -11.75 -0.14
CA TYR A 116 8.63 -11.07 1.01
C TYR A 116 7.85 -11.26 2.31
N LEU A 117 6.52 -11.21 2.26
CA LEU A 117 5.67 -11.39 3.44
C LEU A 117 5.81 -12.80 4.02
N ASP A 118 5.86 -13.83 3.17
CA ASP A 118 6.15 -15.20 3.61
C ASP A 118 7.53 -15.28 4.27
N ALA A 119 8.56 -14.71 3.63
CA ALA A 119 9.92 -14.71 4.20
C ALA A 119 9.97 -14.02 5.57
N TYR A 120 9.23 -12.93 5.73
CA TYR A 120 9.07 -12.25 7.01
C TYR A 120 8.37 -13.13 8.07
N LEU A 121 7.32 -13.85 7.70
CA LEU A 121 6.63 -14.78 8.58
C LEU A 121 7.53 -15.96 8.99
N HIS A 122 8.34 -16.50 8.07
CA HIS A 122 9.34 -17.53 8.36
C HIS A 122 10.35 -17.05 9.42
N GLU A 123 10.93 -15.87 9.21
CA GLU A 123 11.89 -15.29 10.15
C GLU A 123 11.26 -15.08 11.54
N LEU A 124 10.01 -14.60 11.60
CA LEU A 124 9.29 -14.45 12.87
C LEU A 124 9.11 -15.80 13.58
N HIS A 125 8.73 -16.84 12.83
CA HIS A 125 8.58 -18.19 13.36
C HIS A 125 9.91 -18.77 13.87
N THR A 126 11.01 -18.59 13.14
CA THR A 126 12.35 -19.01 13.57
C THR A 126 12.76 -18.32 14.87
N ARG A 127 12.57 -17.01 14.99
CA ARG A 127 12.89 -16.27 16.23
C ARG A 127 12.07 -16.73 17.42
N GLU A 128 10.78 -17.03 17.21
CA GLU A 128 9.93 -17.60 18.25
C GLU A 128 10.44 -18.96 18.73
N GLN A 129 10.90 -19.83 17.83
CA GLN A 129 11.50 -21.12 18.17
C GLN A 129 12.83 -20.97 18.92
N GLU A 130 13.63 -19.96 18.57
CA GLU A 130 14.90 -19.63 19.23
C GLU A 130 14.73 -18.93 20.59
N GLY A 131 13.48 -18.61 20.97
CA GLY A 131 13.19 -17.91 22.22
C GLY A 131 13.55 -16.42 22.20
N ILE A 132 13.86 -15.86 21.03
CA ILE A 132 14.15 -14.45 20.83
C ILE A 132 12.81 -13.73 20.64
N ARG A 133 12.29 -13.14 21.71
CA ARG A 133 11.12 -12.24 21.62
C ARG A 133 11.58 -10.83 21.28
N GLY A 134 11.02 -10.26 20.21
CA GLY A 134 11.11 -8.83 19.90
C GLY A 134 10.33 -7.97 20.89
#